data_AF-A0A916C8E4-F1
#
_entry.id   AF-A0A916C8E4-F1
#
_cell.length_a   1.000
_cell.length_b   1.000
_cell.length_c   1.000
_cell.angle_alpha   90.00
_cell.angle_beta   90.00
_cell.angle_gamma   90.00
#
_symmetry.space_group_name_H-M   'P 1'
#
loop_
_entity.id
_entity.type
_entity.pdbx_description
1 polymer ?
#
loop_
_entity_poly.entity_id
_entity_poly.type
_entity_poly.pdbx_seq_one_letter_code
_entity_poly.pdbx_strand_id
1 'polypeptide(L)'
;MGIPIGMQYSQQVSGAALKQVTCEYCRTKYFYFAERTAEGRGSSLLFLDNEGGERRAEEAAARNLQSELAKAMDLSPCPKCLKFQSAVITRMRGRLYKYAGAAVFVGLFPCLLVGVFAMGKSMNPGVAVGLLIGICTVLAFGGAAGLAAAFNPNQGKWFPFGMGEVRQSLTQEDLDAMEAEANKSEEEQRVQLEAEQSERRERALAAKAEAAKKKEAAQEAARARKEEEMRKMAERAKASNRKPV
;
A
#
# COMPACT_ATOMS: atom_id res chain seq x y z
N MET A 1 -28.18 -25.84 -12.11
CA MET A 1 -27.16 -24.80 -12.36
C MET A 1 -27.68 -23.51 -11.74
N GLY A 2 -26.93 -22.88 -10.84
CA GLY A 2 -27.34 -21.61 -10.24
C GLY A 2 -27.15 -20.46 -11.22
N ILE A 3 -28.14 -19.58 -11.34
CA ILE A 3 -28.03 -18.36 -12.14
C ILE A 3 -27.05 -17.42 -11.42
N PRO A 4 -25.98 -16.93 -12.07
CA PRO A 4 -25.04 -16.00 -11.43
C PRO A 4 -25.74 -14.65 -11.16
N ILE A 5 -25.76 -14.24 -9.89
CA ILE A 5 -26.52 -13.05 -9.44
C ILE A 5 -25.66 -11.76 -9.55
N GLY A 6 -24.34 -11.89 -9.69
CA GLY A 6 -23.44 -10.75 -9.90
C GLY A 6 -21.96 -11.11 -9.77
N MET A 7 -21.11 -10.08 -9.88
CA MET A 7 -19.65 -10.15 -9.66
C MET A 7 -19.27 -9.44 -8.36
N GLN A 8 -18.29 -9.98 -7.63
CA GLN A 8 -17.69 -9.33 -6.47
C GLN A 8 -16.30 -8.83 -6.84
N TYR A 9 -16.01 -7.60 -6.40
CA TYR A 9 -14.71 -6.94 -6.55
C TYR A 9 -14.09 -6.79 -5.17
N SER A 10 -12.78 -7.01 -5.10
CA SER A 10 -11.98 -6.75 -3.90
C SER A 10 -10.80 -5.87 -4.29
N GLN A 11 -10.55 -4.82 -3.53
CA GLN A 11 -9.39 -3.95 -3.69
C GLN A 11 -8.63 -3.90 -2.37
N GLN A 12 -7.30 -3.89 -2.45
CA GLN A 12 -6.42 -3.72 -1.30
C GLN A 12 -5.69 -2.38 -1.42
N VAL A 13 -5.72 -1.59 -0.36
CA VAL A 13 -5.00 -0.31 -0.29
C VAL A 13 -4.09 -0.34 0.94
N SER A 14 -2.84 0.06 0.73
CA SER A 14 -1.85 0.22 1.79
C SER A 14 -1.60 1.70 2.03
N GLY A 15 -1.35 2.08 3.28
CA GLY A 15 -0.99 3.46 3.62
C GLY A 15 -0.29 3.54 4.96
N ALA A 16 0.28 4.72 5.22
CA ALA A 16 0.96 5.04 6.46
C ALA A 16 0.35 6.29 7.12
N ALA A 17 0.38 6.35 8.44
CA ALA A 17 0.01 7.53 9.21
C ALA A 17 1.05 7.84 10.28
N LEU A 18 1.46 9.10 10.38
CA LEU A 18 2.35 9.57 11.45
C LEU A 18 1.58 9.59 12.77
N LYS A 19 2.09 8.90 13.79
CA LYS A 19 1.53 8.87 15.14
C LYS A 19 2.45 9.63 16.09
N GLN A 20 1.96 10.73 16.63
CA GLN A 20 2.61 11.44 17.73
C GLN A 20 2.26 10.79 19.06
N VAL A 21 3.28 10.53 19.87
CA VAL A 21 3.14 9.87 21.16
C VAL A 21 3.99 10.56 22.23
N THR A 22 3.44 10.68 23.44
CA THR A 22 4.19 11.16 24.60
C THR A 22 4.53 9.98 25.50
N CYS A 23 5.83 9.76 25.76
CA CYS A 23 6.27 8.69 26.64
C CYS A 23 5.72 8.86 28.06
N GLU A 24 5.13 7.80 28.62
CA GLU A 24 4.57 7.83 29.99
C GLU A 24 5.66 7.87 31.07
N TYR A 25 6.87 7.41 30.76
CA TYR A 25 7.98 7.31 31.72
C TYR A 25 8.85 8.58 31.75
N CYS A 26 9.31 9.06 30.59
CA CYS A 26 10.25 10.19 30.51
C CYS A 26 9.63 11.47 29.90
N ARG A 27 8.34 11.45 29.54
CA ARG A 27 7.58 12.57 28.95
C ARG A 27 8.11 13.12 27.61
N THR A 28 9.10 12.47 27.01
CA THR A 28 9.57 12.81 25.66
C THR A 28 8.47 12.56 24.63
N LYS A 29 8.20 13.57 23.79
CA LYS A 29 7.37 13.44 22.60
C LYS A 29 8.19 12.80 21.50
N TYR A 30 7.62 11.81 20.81
CA TYR A 30 8.25 11.12 19.70
C TYR A 30 7.17 10.71 18.69
N PHE A 31 7.62 10.36 17.49
CA PHE A 31 6.75 10.00 16.38
C PHE A 31 7.12 8.61 15.86
N TYR A 32 6.15 7.95 15.21
CA TYR A 32 6.43 6.75 14.42
C TYR A 32 5.42 6.66 13.28
N PHE A 33 5.78 5.96 12.22
CA PHE A 33 4.87 5.65 11.12
C PHE A 33 4.11 4.35 11.41
N ALA A 34 2.79 4.44 11.42
CA ALA A 34 1.91 3.29 11.48
C ALA A 34 1.49 2.91 10.06
N GLU A 35 1.89 1.73 9.59
CA GLU A 35 1.54 1.21 8.26
C GLU A 35 0.45 0.16 8.35
N ARG A 36 -0.58 0.26 7.52
CA ARG A 36 -1.65 -0.73 7.45
C ARG A 36 -2.02 -1.02 6.00
N THR A 37 -2.54 -2.22 5.78
CA THR A 37 -3.20 -2.62 4.54
C THR A 37 -4.63 -2.98 4.88
N ALA A 38 -5.58 -2.47 4.11
CA ALA A 38 -6.98 -2.78 4.28
C ALA A 38 -7.60 -3.28 2.97
N GLU A 39 -8.49 -4.25 3.08
CA GLU A 39 -9.29 -4.76 1.97
C GLU A 39 -10.67 -4.09 1.98
N GLY A 40 -11.15 -3.69 0.82
CA GLY A 40 -12.51 -3.26 0.56
C GLY A 40 -13.17 -4.17 -0.46
N ARG A 41 -14.49 -4.35 -0.32
CA ARG A 41 -15.30 -5.17 -1.23
C ARG A 41 -16.41 -4.35 -1.84
N GLY A 42 -16.63 -4.57 -3.13
CA GLY A 42 -17.72 -4.00 -3.93
C GLY A 42 -18.41 -5.10 -4.73
N SER A 43 -19.60 -4.83 -5.24
CA SER A 43 -20.31 -5.79 -6.11
C SER A 43 -20.98 -5.09 -7.29
N SER A 44 -21.09 -5.83 -8.39
CA SER A 44 -21.84 -5.46 -9.60
C SER A 44 -22.96 -6.48 -9.78
N LEU A 45 -24.19 -6.05 -9.48
CA LEU A 45 -25.38 -6.88 -9.64
C LEU A 45 -25.66 -7.07 -11.13
N LEU A 46 -25.85 -8.32 -11.55
CA LEU A 46 -26.12 -8.69 -12.94
C LEU A 46 -25.10 -8.13 -13.96
N PHE A 47 -23.87 -7.82 -13.51
CA PHE A 47 -22.78 -7.29 -14.34
C PHE A 47 -23.10 -5.92 -15.00
N LEU A 48 -24.08 -5.18 -14.47
CA LEU A 48 -24.54 -3.91 -15.05
C LEU A 48 -23.62 -2.72 -14.74
N ASP A 49 -22.83 -2.80 -13.66
CA ASP A 49 -22.04 -1.68 -13.14
C ASP A 49 -20.70 -2.16 -12.58
N ASN A 50 -19.86 -2.68 -13.48
CA ASN A 50 -18.55 -3.22 -13.12
C ASN A 50 -17.61 -2.11 -12.62
N GLU A 51 -17.54 -0.99 -13.34
CA GLU A 51 -16.75 0.19 -12.94
C GLU A 51 -17.19 0.74 -11.57
N GLY A 52 -18.51 0.82 -11.32
CA GLY A 52 -19.01 1.24 -10.01
C GLY A 52 -18.77 0.19 -8.92
N GLY A 53 -18.77 -1.10 -9.26
CA GLY A 53 -18.39 -2.18 -8.36
C GLY A 53 -16.94 -2.06 -7.90
N GLU A 54 -16.02 -1.77 -8.82
CA GLU A 54 -14.61 -1.51 -8.54
C GLU A 54 -14.41 -0.24 -7.71
N ARG A 55 -15.02 0.88 -8.11
CA ARG A 55 -14.94 2.14 -7.35
C ARG A 55 -15.47 1.99 -5.93
N ARG A 56 -16.57 1.25 -5.73
CA ARG A 56 -17.11 0.94 -4.39
C ARG A 56 -16.12 0.12 -3.56
N ALA A 57 -15.43 -0.85 -4.17
CA ALA A 57 -14.41 -1.64 -3.50
C ALA A 57 -13.22 -0.77 -3.06
N GLU A 58 -12.76 0.13 -3.93
CA GLU A 58 -11.68 1.08 -3.64
C GLU A 58 -12.05 2.05 -2.50
N GLU A 59 -13.23 2.68 -2.59
CA GLU A 59 -13.72 3.58 -1.54
C GLU A 59 -13.88 2.86 -0.19
N ALA A 60 -14.36 1.61 -0.21
CA ALA A 60 -14.46 0.79 0.99
C ALA A 60 -13.07 0.46 1.57
N ALA A 61 -12.09 0.15 0.72
CA ALA A 61 -10.72 -0.13 1.13
C ALA A 61 -10.09 1.11 1.77
N ALA A 62 -10.28 2.30 1.16
CA ALA A 62 -9.79 3.57 1.69
C ALA A 62 -10.43 3.92 3.04
N ARG A 63 -11.75 3.75 3.21
CA ARG A 63 -12.43 3.95 4.50
C ARG A 63 -11.93 2.97 5.57
N ASN A 64 -11.77 1.69 5.22
CA ASN A 64 -11.24 0.68 6.13
C ASN A 64 -9.80 1.01 6.53
N LEU A 65 -8.96 1.43 5.58
CA LEU A 65 -7.59 1.85 5.82
C LEU A 65 -7.52 3.02 6.81
N GLN A 66 -8.34 4.05 6.62
CA GLN A 66 -8.41 5.18 7.55
C GLN A 66 -8.82 4.74 8.97
N SER A 67 -9.80 3.85 9.09
CA SER A 67 -10.21 3.28 10.39
C SER A 67 -9.08 2.47 11.06
N GLU A 68 -8.38 1.64 10.28
CA GLU A 68 -7.26 0.84 10.78
C GLU A 68 -6.07 1.71 11.19
N LEU A 69 -5.72 2.73 10.40
CA LEU A 69 -4.68 3.71 10.72
C LEU A 69 -5.06 4.54 11.95
N ALA A 70 -6.33 4.93 12.12
CA ALA A 70 -6.78 5.65 13.31
C ALA A 70 -6.57 4.82 14.58
N LYS A 71 -6.90 3.52 14.53
CA LYS A 71 -6.77 2.57 15.65
C LYS A 71 -5.37 1.95 15.78
N ALA A 72 -4.46 2.25 14.86
CA ALA A 72 -3.13 1.66 14.84
C ALA A 72 -2.33 2.04 16.09
N MET A 73 -1.76 1.04 16.74
CA MET A 73 -0.85 1.17 17.87
C MET A 73 0.25 0.13 17.67
N ASP A 74 1.42 0.60 17.22
CA ASP A 74 2.57 -0.27 16.94
C ASP A 74 3.57 -0.28 18.09
N LEU A 75 4.40 -1.33 18.12
CA LEU A 75 5.49 -1.43 19.07
C LEU A 75 6.63 -0.50 18.64
N SER A 76 6.61 0.71 19.19
CA SER A 76 7.70 1.67 19.05
C SER A 76 8.24 2.05 20.43
N PRO A 77 9.50 1.70 20.76
CA PRO A 77 10.12 2.07 22.02
C PRO A 77 10.38 3.57 22.07
N CYS A 78 10.37 4.18 23.25
CA CYS A 78 10.75 5.58 23.39
C CYS A 78 12.24 5.78 23.03
N PRO A 79 12.62 6.77 22.20
CA PRO A 79 14.01 6.95 21.79
C PRO A 79 14.94 7.32 22.96
N LYS A 80 14.40 7.93 24.02
CA LYS A 80 15.19 8.37 25.19
C LYS A 80 15.36 7.29 26.26
N CYS A 81 14.29 6.58 26.61
CA CYS A 81 14.31 5.61 27.72
C CYS A 81 14.09 4.15 27.31
N LEU A 82 13.87 3.87 26.02
CA LEU A 82 13.68 2.54 25.43
C LEU A 82 12.52 1.72 26.01
N LYS A 83 11.59 2.37 26.73
CA LYS A 83 10.39 1.74 27.28
C LYS A 83 9.23 1.87 26.30
N PHE A 84 8.41 0.84 26.24
CA PHE A 84 7.14 0.78 25.50
C PHE A 84 6.00 1.32 26.35
N GLN A 85 5.01 1.95 25.71
CA GLN A 85 3.81 2.42 26.39
C GLN A 85 2.93 1.27 26.92
N SER A 86 2.40 1.45 28.13
CA SER A 86 1.47 0.54 28.80
C SER A 86 0.24 0.19 27.95
N ALA A 87 -0.30 1.14 27.19
CA ALA A 87 -1.43 0.93 26.30
C ALA A 87 -1.13 -0.11 25.19
N VAL A 88 0.05 -0.03 24.59
CA VAL A 88 0.50 -0.97 23.56
C VAL A 88 0.72 -2.36 24.15
N ILE A 89 1.35 -2.44 25.33
CA ILE A 89 1.55 -3.71 26.05
C ILE A 89 0.19 -4.36 26.38
N THR A 90 -0.78 -3.58 26.84
CA THR A 90 -2.11 -4.08 27.18
C THR A 90 -2.85 -4.62 25.96
N ARG A 91 -2.77 -3.91 24.82
CA ARG A 91 -3.35 -4.39 23.55
C ARG A 91 -2.68 -5.67 23.06
N MET A 92 -1.35 -5.76 23.17
CA MET A 92 -0.62 -6.98 22.80
C MET A 92 -0.98 -8.16 23.70
N ARG A 93 -1.08 -7.95 25.03
CA ARG A 93 -1.60 -8.97 25.96
C ARG A 93 -3.01 -9.44 25.57
N GLY A 94 -3.89 -8.51 25.19
CA GLY A 94 -5.23 -8.84 24.69
C GLY A 94 -5.21 -9.74 23.44
N ARG A 95 -4.28 -9.52 22.51
CA ARG A 95 -4.10 -10.42 21.35
C ARG A 95 -3.57 -11.79 21.78
N LEU A 96 -2.58 -11.83 22.68
CA LEU A 96 -2.05 -13.08 23.22
C LEU A 96 -3.14 -13.89 23.92
N TYR A 97 -4.01 -13.27 24.71
CA TYR A 97 -5.15 -13.96 25.34
C TYR A 97 -6.13 -14.54 24.32
N LYS A 98 -6.37 -13.87 23.18
CA LYS A 98 -7.21 -14.41 22.11
C LYS A 98 -6.59 -15.63 21.45
N TYR A 99 -5.30 -15.58 21.13
CA TYR A 99 -4.57 -16.73 20.57
C TYR A 99 -4.48 -17.89 21.56
N ALA A 100 -4.24 -17.59 22.83
CA ALA A 100 -4.29 -18.56 23.91
C ALA A 100 -5.66 -19.24 24.00
N GLY A 101 -6.75 -18.47 24.00
CA GLY A 101 -8.11 -19.01 24.02
C GLY A 101 -8.39 -19.90 22.80
N ALA A 102 -7.95 -19.48 21.62
CA ALA A 102 -8.07 -20.27 20.39
C ALA A 102 -7.25 -21.56 20.47
N ALA A 103 -6.01 -21.50 20.96
CA ALA A 103 -5.13 -22.66 21.12
C ALA A 103 -5.69 -23.65 22.14
N VAL A 104 -6.27 -23.17 23.24
CA VAL A 104 -6.99 -24.03 24.20
C VAL A 104 -8.17 -24.68 23.50
N PHE A 105 -8.99 -23.93 22.77
CA PHE A 105 -10.15 -24.49 22.08
C PHE A 105 -9.75 -25.57 21.06
N VAL A 106 -8.74 -25.29 20.24
CA VAL A 106 -8.20 -26.22 19.23
C VAL A 106 -7.52 -27.43 19.85
N GLY A 107 -6.84 -27.28 21.00
CA GLY A 107 -6.17 -28.39 21.69
C GLY A 107 -7.12 -29.24 22.53
N LEU A 108 -8.10 -28.61 23.20
CA LEU A 108 -9.05 -29.28 24.07
C LEU A 108 -10.12 -30.04 23.29
N PHE A 109 -10.61 -29.48 22.18
CA PHE A 109 -11.71 -30.07 21.40
C PHE A 109 -11.40 -31.50 20.89
N PRO A 110 -10.22 -31.80 20.31
CA PRO A 110 -9.84 -33.16 19.93
C PRO A 110 -9.68 -34.09 21.14
N CYS A 111 -9.12 -33.61 22.26
CA CYS A 111 -9.02 -34.40 23.49
C CYS A 111 -10.41 -34.80 24.01
N LEU A 112 -11.39 -33.89 23.92
CA LEU A 112 -12.79 -34.19 24.25
C LEU A 112 -13.36 -35.24 23.31
N LEU A 113 -13.17 -35.10 21.99
CA LEU A 113 -13.67 -36.07 21.01
C LEU A 113 -13.08 -37.46 21.22
N VAL A 114 -11.75 -37.57 21.37
CA VAL A 114 -11.07 -38.85 21.63
C VAL A 114 -11.56 -39.46 22.95
N GLY A 115 -11.74 -38.62 23.97
CA GLY A 115 -12.31 -39.05 25.26
C GLY A 115 -13.70 -39.69 25.12
N VAL A 116 -14.58 -39.10 24.30
CA VAL A 116 -15.91 -39.63 24.01
C VAL A 116 -15.83 -40.96 23.22
N PHE A 117 -14.98 -41.05 22.20
CA PHE A 117 -14.83 -42.27 21.40
C PHE A 117 -14.15 -43.43 22.17
N ALA A 118 -13.24 -43.11 23.10
CA ALA A 118 -12.54 -44.10 23.92
C ALA A 118 -13.44 -44.75 25.01
N MET A 119 -14.65 -44.22 25.27
CA MET A 119 -15.59 -44.77 26.26
C MET A 119 -16.10 -46.19 25.92
N GLY A 120 -15.74 -46.76 24.77
CA GLY A 120 -16.27 -48.05 24.30
C GLY A 120 -15.82 -49.31 25.06
N LYS A 121 -14.65 -49.35 25.75
CA LYS A 121 -14.15 -50.61 26.35
C LYS A 121 -13.32 -50.45 27.64
N SER A 122 -13.92 -50.85 28.77
CA SER A 122 -13.31 -51.51 29.96
C SER A 122 -12.40 -50.77 30.98
N MET A 123 -12.49 -49.45 31.14
CA MET A 123 -12.18 -48.78 32.42
C MET A 123 -13.40 -47.95 32.81
N ASN A 124 -13.48 -47.34 33.99
CA ASN A 124 -14.47 -46.28 34.24
C ASN A 124 -13.94 -45.01 33.54
N PRO A 125 -14.11 -44.89 32.21
CA PRO A 125 -13.23 -44.12 31.33
C PRO A 125 -13.39 -42.62 31.61
N GLY A 126 -14.53 -42.24 32.19
CA GLY A 126 -14.85 -40.88 32.57
C GLY A 126 -13.85 -40.26 33.56
N VAL A 127 -13.26 -41.04 34.47
CA VAL A 127 -12.33 -40.48 35.47
C VAL A 127 -10.97 -40.16 34.84
N ALA A 128 -10.41 -41.07 34.06
CA ALA A 128 -9.10 -40.88 33.41
C ALA A 128 -9.16 -39.78 32.33
N VAL A 129 -10.24 -39.76 31.54
CA VAL A 129 -10.49 -38.73 30.52
C VAL A 129 -10.73 -37.37 31.17
N GLY A 130 -11.55 -37.31 32.22
CA GLY A 130 -11.81 -36.07 32.97
C GLY A 130 -10.54 -35.47 33.58
N LEU A 131 -9.64 -36.32 34.10
CA LEU A 131 -8.38 -35.87 34.69
C LEU A 131 -7.40 -35.36 33.63
N LEU A 132 -7.29 -36.03 32.47
CA LEU A 132 -6.48 -35.54 31.35
C LEU A 132 -7.00 -34.23 30.79
N ILE A 133 -8.33 -34.11 30.58
CA ILE A 133 -8.95 -32.84 30.14
C ILE A 133 -8.67 -31.74 31.16
N GLY A 134 -8.87 -32.02 32.46
CA GLY A 134 -8.61 -31.06 33.54
C GLY A 134 -7.16 -30.57 33.53
N ILE A 135 -6.20 -31.48 33.44
CA ILE A 135 -4.77 -31.15 33.38
C ILE A 135 -4.45 -30.36 32.11
N CYS A 136 -4.90 -30.79 30.94
CA CYS A 136 -4.66 -30.07 29.68
C CYS A 136 -5.28 -28.67 29.71
N THR A 137 -6.48 -28.51 30.30
CA THR A 137 -7.14 -27.22 30.44
C THR A 137 -6.33 -26.30 31.36
N VAL A 138 -5.92 -26.81 32.52
CA VAL A 138 -5.14 -26.03 33.51
C VAL A 138 -3.77 -25.65 32.95
N LEU A 139 -3.07 -26.57 32.26
CA LEU A 139 -1.78 -26.28 31.65
C LEU A 139 -1.90 -25.28 30.51
N ALA A 140 -2.93 -25.40 29.66
CA ALA A 140 -3.12 -24.49 28.54
C ALA A 140 -3.56 -23.09 29.00
N PHE A 141 -4.55 -22.99 29.90
CA PHE A 141 -4.99 -21.69 30.45
C PHE A 141 -3.95 -21.08 31.38
N GLY A 142 -3.43 -21.85 32.33
CA GLY A 142 -2.44 -21.39 33.30
C GLY A 142 -1.12 -21.03 32.63
N GLY A 143 -0.67 -21.85 31.67
CA GLY A 143 0.51 -21.57 30.86
C GLY A 143 0.35 -20.29 30.05
N ALA A 144 -0.76 -20.13 29.33
CA ALA A 144 -0.99 -18.92 28.53
C ALA A 144 -1.21 -17.66 29.37
N ALA A 145 -1.94 -17.75 30.48
CA ALA A 145 -2.13 -16.62 31.39
C ALA A 145 -0.83 -16.22 32.08
N GLY A 146 -0.04 -17.21 32.54
CA GLY A 146 1.28 -16.98 33.12
C GLY A 146 2.24 -16.34 32.11
N LEU A 147 2.22 -16.82 30.86
CA LEU A 147 2.99 -16.27 29.76
C LEU A 147 2.58 -14.83 29.43
N ALA A 148 1.29 -14.53 29.33
CA ALA A 148 0.80 -13.17 29.06
C ALA A 148 1.07 -12.21 30.23
N ALA A 149 1.02 -12.69 31.48
CA ALA A 149 1.39 -11.91 32.66
C ALA A 149 2.91 -11.65 32.72
N ALA A 150 3.72 -12.63 32.33
CA ALA A 150 5.17 -12.52 32.25
C ALA A 150 5.63 -11.63 31.08
N PHE A 151 4.78 -11.40 30.08
CA PHE A 151 5.07 -10.49 28.97
C PHE A 151 5.14 -9.04 29.47
N ASN A 152 6.36 -8.57 29.69
CA ASN A 152 6.66 -7.18 29.97
C ASN A 152 7.98 -6.80 29.27
N PRO A 153 7.92 -6.24 28.06
CA PRO A 153 9.13 -5.90 27.30
C PRO A 153 9.98 -4.85 28.03
N ASN A 154 9.39 -4.04 28.92
CA ASN A 154 10.13 -3.04 29.71
C ASN A 154 11.01 -3.65 30.80
N GLN A 155 10.88 -4.95 31.11
CA GLN A 155 11.72 -5.69 32.07
C GLN A 155 12.77 -6.57 31.39
N GLY A 156 12.96 -6.46 30.06
CA GLY A 156 13.86 -7.33 29.31
C GLY A 156 13.36 -8.77 29.16
N LYS A 157 12.13 -9.07 29.60
CA LYS A 157 11.47 -10.36 29.41
C LYS A 157 10.85 -10.38 28.01
N TRP A 158 11.68 -10.76 27.03
CA TRP A 158 11.29 -10.87 25.63
C TRP A 158 10.59 -12.20 25.33
N PHE A 159 9.62 -12.14 24.43
CA PHE A 159 8.81 -13.29 24.01
C PHE A 159 9.39 -13.93 22.75
N PRO A 160 9.45 -15.26 22.64
CA PRO A 160 10.13 -15.95 21.52
C PRO A 160 9.32 -16.00 20.21
N PHE A 161 8.06 -15.58 20.20
CA PHE A 161 7.19 -15.69 19.02
C PHE A 161 7.05 -14.34 18.32
N GLY A 162 7.58 -14.28 17.08
CA GLY A 162 7.56 -13.18 16.12
C GLY A 162 6.65 -12.01 16.48
N MET A 163 7.17 -11.07 17.28
CA MET A 163 6.55 -9.76 17.36
C MET A 163 6.78 -9.07 16.02
N GLY A 164 5.75 -8.34 15.56
CA GLY A 164 5.90 -7.47 14.40
C GLY A 164 7.15 -6.60 14.53
N GLU A 165 7.72 -6.25 13.39
CA GLU A 165 8.92 -5.43 13.28
C GLU A 165 8.87 -4.24 14.24
N VAL A 166 9.87 -4.14 15.13
CA VAL A 166 9.97 -3.03 16.08
C VAL A 166 10.19 -1.77 15.25
N ARG A 167 9.21 -0.87 15.26
CA ARG A 167 9.28 0.34 14.45
C ARG A 167 10.19 1.35 15.13
N GLN A 168 11.11 1.91 14.35
CA GLN A 168 11.98 2.99 14.80
C GLN A 168 11.12 4.20 15.19
N SER A 169 11.37 4.73 16.37
CA SER A 169 10.82 5.99 16.84
C SER A 169 11.65 7.14 16.30
N LEU A 170 10.99 8.19 15.84
CA LEU A 170 11.62 9.44 15.39
C LEU A 170 11.46 10.49 16.48
N THR A 171 12.49 11.28 16.71
CA THR A 171 12.40 12.51 17.50
C THR A 171 11.80 13.64 16.66
N GLN A 172 11.51 14.78 17.28
CA GLN A 172 11.08 15.97 16.54
C GLN A 172 12.20 16.43 15.59
N GLU A 173 13.45 16.39 16.03
CA GLU A 173 14.61 16.78 15.22
C GLU A 173 14.76 15.88 13.99
N ASP A 174 14.55 14.57 14.15
CA ASP A 174 14.57 13.63 13.02
C ASP A 174 13.43 13.92 12.03
N LEU A 175 12.24 14.27 12.53
CA LEU A 175 11.09 14.60 11.69
C LEU A 175 11.34 15.88 10.89
N ASP A 176 11.84 16.94 11.55
CA ASP A 176 12.17 18.21 10.91
C ASP A 176 13.29 18.01 9.87
N ALA A 177 14.26 17.13 10.13
CA ALA A 177 15.29 16.75 9.17
C ALA A 177 14.71 16.02 7.95
N MET A 178 13.80 15.08 8.15
CA MET A 178 13.11 14.38 7.05
C MET A 178 12.26 15.34 6.21
N GLU A 179 11.55 16.29 6.83
CA GLU A 179 10.78 17.31 6.11
C GLU A 179 11.69 18.24 5.31
N ALA A 180 12.84 18.63 5.86
CA ALA A 180 13.83 19.44 5.15
C ALA A 180 14.43 18.71 3.93
N GLU A 181 14.75 17.42 4.08
CA GLU A 181 15.22 16.57 2.98
C GLU A 181 14.15 16.39 1.89
N ALA A 182 12.90 16.17 2.30
CA ALA A 182 11.77 16.05 1.37
C ALA A 182 11.59 17.35 0.55
N ASN A 183 11.53 18.50 1.21
CA ASN A 183 11.40 19.80 0.55
C ASN A 183 12.56 20.08 -0.42
N LYS A 184 13.80 19.74 -0.02
CA LYS A 184 14.97 19.87 -0.87
C LYS A 184 14.85 18.99 -2.13
N SER A 185 14.40 17.75 -1.97
CA SER A 185 14.21 16.84 -3.11
C SER A 185 13.10 17.31 -4.07
N GLU A 186 12.02 17.89 -3.54
CA GLU A 186 10.94 18.48 -4.36
C GLU A 186 11.44 19.70 -5.14
N GLU A 187 12.25 20.56 -4.51
CA GLU A 187 12.86 21.70 -5.17
C GLU A 187 13.82 21.26 -6.28
N GLU A 188 14.68 20.27 -6.02
CA GLU A 188 15.57 19.69 -7.02
C GLU A 188 14.80 19.10 -8.22
N GLN A 189 13.70 18.38 -7.95
CA GLN A 189 12.82 17.84 -9.00
C GLN A 189 12.15 18.96 -9.81
N ARG A 190 11.72 20.06 -9.16
CA ARG A 190 11.12 21.21 -9.86
C ARG A 190 12.13 21.86 -10.79
N VAL A 191 13.37 22.08 -10.34
CA VAL A 191 14.44 22.64 -11.16
C VAL A 191 14.78 21.73 -12.34
N GLN A 192 14.85 20.41 -12.13
CA GLN A 192 15.07 19.44 -13.21
C GLN A 192 13.94 19.47 -14.24
N LEU A 193 12.68 19.52 -13.79
CA LEU A 193 11.52 19.58 -14.67
C LEU A 193 11.50 20.88 -15.48
N GLU A 194 11.83 22.02 -14.87
CA GLU A 194 11.92 23.30 -15.57
C GLU A 194 13.04 23.31 -16.62
N ALA A 195 14.20 22.72 -16.30
CA ALA A 195 15.29 22.55 -17.25
C ALA A 195 14.90 21.61 -18.42
N GLU A 196 14.20 20.52 -18.15
CA GLU A 196 13.70 19.64 -19.22
C GLU A 196 12.67 20.37 -20.09
N GLN A 197 11.78 21.16 -19.48
CA GLN A 197 10.79 21.94 -20.21
C GLN A 197 11.44 23.03 -21.07
N SER A 198 12.50 23.69 -20.59
CA SER A 198 13.23 24.70 -21.37
C SER A 198 13.91 24.06 -22.58
N GLU A 199 14.58 22.93 -22.41
CA GLU A 199 15.20 22.19 -23.51
C GLU A 199 14.16 21.72 -24.54
N ARG A 200 13.03 21.19 -24.08
CA ARG A 200 11.91 20.80 -24.97
C ARG A 200 11.39 22.00 -25.76
N ARG A 201 11.31 23.19 -25.16
CA ARG A 201 10.90 24.43 -25.85
C ARG A 201 11.93 24.85 -26.90
N GLU A 202 13.22 24.82 -26.59
CA GLU A 202 14.28 25.15 -27.55
C GLU A 202 14.30 24.19 -28.74
N ARG A 203 14.22 22.88 -28.49
CA ARG A 203 14.11 21.86 -29.55
C ARG A 203 12.87 22.08 -30.43
N ALA A 204 11.73 22.41 -29.82
CA ALA A 204 10.51 22.71 -30.56
C ALA A 204 10.64 23.98 -31.42
N LEU A 205 11.33 25.02 -30.93
CA LEU A 205 11.61 26.24 -31.69
C LEU A 205 12.57 25.96 -32.85
N ALA A 206 13.64 25.19 -32.63
CA ALA A 206 14.58 24.78 -33.66
C ALA A 206 13.89 23.95 -34.77
N ALA A 207 13.07 22.98 -34.38
CA ALA A 207 12.30 22.17 -35.33
C ALA A 207 11.30 23.01 -36.13
N LYS A 208 10.63 23.99 -35.50
CA LYS A 208 9.75 24.95 -36.20
C LYS A 208 10.53 25.81 -37.19
N ALA A 209 11.72 26.29 -36.83
CA ALA A 209 12.57 27.08 -37.70
C ALA A 209 13.07 26.27 -38.92
N GLU A 210 13.48 25.02 -38.71
CA GLU A 210 13.87 24.11 -39.80
C GLU A 210 12.69 23.81 -40.73
N ALA A 211 11.50 23.55 -40.17
CA ALA A 211 10.29 23.34 -40.94
C ALA A 211 9.90 24.58 -41.76
N ALA A 212 10.11 25.79 -41.23
CA ALA A 212 9.87 27.04 -41.96
C ALA A 212 10.83 27.17 -43.16
N LYS A 213 12.15 26.95 -42.96
CA LYS A 213 13.14 26.96 -44.05
C LYS A 213 12.82 25.95 -45.15
N LYS A 214 12.41 24.73 -44.78
CA LYS A 214 11.99 23.69 -45.73
C LYS A 214 10.76 24.11 -46.54
N LYS A 215 9.79 24.78 -45.90
CA LYS A 215 8.60 25.32 -46.58
C LYS A 215 8.96 26.44 -47.56
N GLU A 216 9.83 27.37 -47.18
CA GLU A 216 10.30 28.45 -48.06
C GLU A 216 11.03 27.89 -49.29
N ALA A 217 11.96 26.96 -49.09
CA ALA A 217 12.67 26.29 -50.19
C ALA A 217 11.70 25.53 -51.13
N ALA A 218 10.70 24.86 -50.57
CA ALA A 218 9.67 24.19 -51.37
C ALA A 218 8.81 25.18 -52.17
N GLN A 219 8.47 26.34 -51.59
CA GLN A 219 7.74 27.40 -52.29
C GLN A 219 8.57 28.02 -53.42
N GLU A 220 9.85 28.26 -53.20
CA GLU A 220 10.77 28.79 -54.21
C GLU A 220 10.96 27.80 -55.37
N ALA A 221 11.18 26.52 -55.07
CA ALA A 221 11.25 25.46 -56.08
C ALA A 221 9.94 25.35 -56.89
N ALA A 222 8.78 25.51 -56.24
CA ALA A 222 7.49 25.52 -56.91
C ALA A 222 7.32 26.74 -57.84
N ARG A 223 7.81 27.92 -57.43
CA ARG A 223 7.83 29.13 -58.29
C ARG A 223 8.72 28.93 -59.51
N ALA A 224 9.93 28.42 -59.31
CA ALA A 224 10.87 28.14 -60.40
C ALA A 224 10.30 27.16 -61.44
N ARG A 225 9.63 26.08 -60.97
CA ARG A 225 8.94 25.13 -61.87
C ARG A 225 7.83 25.80 -62.68
N LYS A 226 7.01 26.65 -62.04
CA LYS A 226 5.96 27.41 -62.74
C LYS A 226 6.54 28.36 -63.80
N GLU A 227 7.63 29.05 -63.49
CA GLU A 227 8.30 29.94 -64.46
C GLU A 227 8.88 29.16 -65.66
N GLU A 228 9.49 28.01 -65.42
CA GLU A 228 10.00 27.14 -66.47
C GLU A 228 8.87 26.61 -67.38
N GLU A 229 7.76 26.18 -66.78
CA GLU A 229 6.56 25.76 -67.53
C GLU A 229 5.99 26.89 -68.38
N MET A 230 5.85 28.09 -67.81
CA MET A 230 5.40 29.28 -68.54
C MET A 230 6.33 29.64 -69.69
N ARG A 231 7.66 29.52 -69.50
CA ARG A 231 8.65 29.74 -70.56
C ARG A 231 8.49 28.73 -71.70
N LYS A 232 8.35 27.44 -71.36
CA LYS A 232 8.11 26.37 -72.35
C LYS A 232 6.81 26.58 -73.12
N MET A 233 5.73 27.02 -72.46
CA MET A 233 4.47 27.36 -73.13
C MET A 233 4.63 28.55 -74.08
N ALA A 234 5.33 29.60 -73.67
CA ALA A 234 5.60 30.76 -74.51
C ALA A 234 6.44 30.39 -75.76
N GLU A 235 7.45 29.54 -75.60
CA GLU A 235 8.24 29.01 -76.73
C GLU A 235 7.37 28.19 -77.70
N ARG A 236 6.51 27.31 -77.19
CA ARG A 236 5.55 26.54 -78.00
C ARG A 236 4.58 27.46 -78.75
N ALA A 237 4.08 28.50 -78.11
CA ALA A 237 3.19 29.49 -78.73
C ALA A 237 3.90 30.32 -79.82
N LYS A 238 5.18 30.66 -79.63
CA LYS A 238 5.99 31.29 -80.68
C LYS A 238 6.23 30.36 -81.86
N ALA A 239 6.47 29.08 -81.60
CA ALA A 239 6.68 28.08 -82.66
C ALA A 239 5.42 27.86 -83.51
N SER A 240 4.23 27.81 -82.90
CA SER A 240 2.97 27.63 -83.65
C SER A 240 2.61 28.82 -84.54
N ASN A 241 3.12 30.01 -84.25
CA ASN A 241 2.85 31.23 -85.03
C ASN A 241 3.73 31.36 -86.29
N ARG A 242 4.77 30.53 -86.46
CA ARG A 242 5.51 30.43 -87.73
C ARG A 242 4.70 29.55 -88.69
N LYS A 243 3.75 30.13 -89.42
CA LYS A 243 3.14 29.44 -90.57
C LYS A 243 4.20 29.18 -91.65
N PRO A 244 4.25 27.97 -92.24
CA PRO A 244 5.03 27.77 -93.46
C PRO A 244 4.42 28.66 -94.56
N VAL A 245 5.26 29.52 -95.14
CA VAL A 245 4.96 30.32 -96.35
C VAL A 245 5.22 29.46 -97.57
#